data_AF-A0A6C0CI21-F1
#
_entry.id   AF-A0A6C0CI21-F1
#
_cell.length_a   1.000
_cell.length_b   1.000
_cell.length_c   1.000
_cell.angle_alpha   90.00
_cell.angle_beta   90.00
_cell.angle_gamma   90.00
#
_symmetry.space_group_name_H-M   'P 1'
#
loop_
_entity.id
_entity.type
_entity.pdbx_description
1 polymer ?
#
loop_
_entity_poly.entity_id
_entity_poly.type
_entity_poly.pdbx_seq_one_letter_code
_entity_poly.pdbx_strand_id
1 'polypeptide(L)'
;MDYHSMELPELKAIAKKHEPKIKHYYIMSRAQLIQVLLMDKFPDKMILEKKTLKQLQAEAKERNIPKVWSFRRHELMEILYPTKTESDSPVEKKV
;
A
#
# COMPACT_ATOMS: atom_id res chain seq x y z
N MET A 1 2.23 9.47 -19.62
CA MET A 1 3.66 9.79 -19.84
C MET A 1 4.32 8.57 -20.45
N ASP A 2 5.28 8.76 -21.35
CA ASP A 2 6.11 7.65 -21.82
C ASP A 2 7.32 7.49 -20.90
N TYR A 3 7.28 6.48 -20.03
CA TYR A 3 8.38 6.17 -19.11
C TYR A 3 9.48 5.33 -19.78
N HIS A 4 9.21 4.72 -20.95
CA HIS A 4 10.16 3.85 -21.64
C HIS A 4 11.27 4.63 -22.35
N SER A 5 11.07 5.91 -22.63
CA SER A 5 12.07 6.81 -23.21
C SER A 5 12.88 7.58 -22.15
N MET A 6 12.54 7.46 -20.87
CA MET A 6 13.21 8.20 -19.79
C MET A 6 14.44 7.47 -19.23
N GLU A 7 15.38 8.26 -18.73
CA GLU A 7 16.59 7.76 -18.08
C GLU A 7 16.35 7.46 -16.59
N LEU A 8 17.19 6.60 -16.01
CA LEU A 8 17.06 6.18 -14.61
C LEU A 8 16.95 7.35 -13.61
N PRO A 9 17.73 8.45 -13.73
CA PRO A 9 17.59 9.59 -12.82
C PRO A 9 16.22 10.28 -12.92
N GLU A 10 15.65 10.37 -14.12
CA GLU A 10 14.35 10.98 -14.38
C GLU A 10 13.23 10.12 -13.78
N LEU A 11 13.30 8.81 -14.01
CA LEU A 11 12.37 7.84 -13.40
C LEU A 11 12.41 7.91 -11.87
N LYS A 12 13.60 8.05 -11.26
CA LYS A 12 13.73 8.24 -9.81
C LYS A 12 13.14 9.57 -9.34
N ALA A 13 13.28 10.65 -10.11
CA ALA A 13 12.70 11.95 -9.79
C ALA A 13 11.17 11.92 -9.82
N ILE A 14 10.59 11.24 -10.82
CA ILE A 14 9.14 11.03 -10.92
C ILE A 14 8.66 10.14 -9.76
N ALA A 15 9.34 9.02 -9.51
CA ALA A 15 8.96 8.11 -8.43
C ALA A 15 9.02 8.77 -7.03
N LYS A 16 9.95 9.71 -6.81
CA LYS A 16 10.01 10.52 -5.58
C LYS A 16 8.77 11.40 -5.39
N LYS A 17 8.24 11.97 -6.48
CA LYS A 17 7.09 12.88 -6.47
C LYS A 17 5.75 12.15 -6.52
N HIS A 18 5.73 10.91 -6.98
CA HIS A 18 4.52 10.08 -7.12
C HIS A 18 3.65 10.03 -5.85
N GLU A 19 2.34 10.03 -6.04
CA GLU A 19 1.32 9.80 -5.02
C GLU A 19 0.41 8.66 -5.50
N PRO A 20 0.36 7.51 -4.78
CA PRO A 20 0.99 7.21 -3.49
C PRO A 20 2.52 7.17 -3.52
N LYS A 21 3.20 7.37 -2.38
CA LYS A 21 4.66 7.36 -2.31
C LYS A 21 5.24 5.97 -2.60
N ILE A 22 6.17 5.88 -3.55
CA ILE A 22 6.87 4.63 -3.88
C ILE A 22 8.03 4.42 -2.90
N LYS A 23 8.04 3.33 -2.14
CA LYS A 23 9.15 2.97 -1.25
C LYS A 23 10.30 2.37 -2.06
N HIS A 24 11.54 2.57 -1.59
CA HIS A 24 12.74 1.96 -2.17
C HIS A 24 13.03 2.33 -3.64
N TYR A 25 12.36 3.34 -4.21
CA TYR A 25 12.56 3.78 -5.59
C TYR A 25 14.03 4.09 -5.93
N TYR A 26 14.83 4.53 -4.94
CA TYR A 26 16.24 4.87 -5.13
C TYR A 26 17.15 3.65 -5.35
N ILE A 27 16.74 2.45 -4.89
CA ILE A 27 17.43 1.18 -5.13
C ILE A 27 16.79 0.32 -6.24
N MET A 28 15.63 0.74 -6.76
CA MET A 28 14.98 0.03 -7.88
C MET A 28 15.75 0.22 -9.18
N SER A 29 15.76 -0.84 -10.00
CA SER A 29 16.28 -0.79 -11.37
C SER A 29 15.36 0.02 -12.29
N ARG A 30 15.88 0.37 -13.48
CA ARG A 30 15.11 1.09 -14.51
C ARG A 30 13.82 0.34 -14.88
N ALA A 31 13.93 -0.97 -15.13
CA ALA A 31 12.79 -1.82 -15.47
C ALA A 31 11.75 -1.87 -14.34
N GLN A 32 12.20 -1.99 -13.08
CA GLN A 32 11.30 -1.98 -11.92
C GLN A 32 10.58 -0.63 -11.77
N LEU A 33 11.29 0.49 -11.94
CA LEU A 33 10.67 1.82 -11.86
C LEU A 33 9.63 2.03 -12.96
N ILE A 34 9.91 1.62 -14.19
CA ILE A 34 8.94 1.70 -15.30
C ILE A 34 7.70 0.87 -14.97
N GLN A 35 7.88 -0.39 -14.54
CA GLN A 35 6.75 -1.24 -14.15
C GLN A 35 5.90 -0.59 -13.07
N VAL A 36 6.52 -0.09 -12.00
CA VAL A 36 5.82 0.57 -10.90
C VAL A 36 5.10 1.83 -11.38
N LEU A 37 5.77 2.72 -12.11
CA LEU A 37 5.18 3.97 -12.60
C LEU A 37 4.03 3.78 -13.61
N LEU A 38 3.98 2.62 -14.27
CA LEU A 38 2.87 2.22 -15.15
C LEU A 38 1.69 1.57 -14.40
N MET A 39 1.83 1.23 -13.11
CA MET A 39 0.72 0.65 -12.35
C MET A 39 -0.32 1.72 -12.07
N ASP A 40 -1.57 1.48 -12.49
CA ASP A 40 -2.72 2.34 -12.17
C ASP A 40 -3.06 2.30 -10.68
N LYS A 41 -2.86 1.14 -10.04
CA LYS A 41 -3.02 0.94 -8.60
C LYS A 41 -1.85 0.17 -8.02
N PHE A 42 -1.22 0.72 -6.98
CA PHE A 42 -0.17 0.00 -6.28
C PHE A 42 -0.71 -1.17 -5.46
N PRO A 43 0.08 -2.25 -5.29
CA PRO A 43 -0.24 -3.31 -4.36
C PRO A 43 -0.42 -2.73 -2.95
N ASP A 44 -1.43 -3.21 -2.23
CA ASP A 44 -1.72 -2.75 -0.87
C ASP A 44 -0.47 -2.84 0.02
N LYS A 45 0.34 -3.90 -0.14
CA LYS A 45 1.64 -4.05 0.56
C LYS A 45 2.56 -2.83 0.39
N MET A 46 2.67 -2.26 -0.80
CA MET A 46 3.51 -1.07 -1.05
C MET A 46 2.94 0.18 -0.40
N ILE A 47 1.61 0.34 -0.43
CA ILE A 47 0.91 1.46 0.19
C ILE A 47 1.05 1.36 1.73
N LEU A 48 0.86 0.16 2.29
CA LEU A 48 0.89 -0.12 3.71
C LEU A 48 2.25 0.09 4.35
N GLU A 49 3.33 -0.26 3.65
CA GLU A 49 4.69 -0.05 4.16
C GLU A 49 5.02 1.44 4.40
N LYS A 50 4.31 2.36 3.76
CA LYS A 50 4.48 3.80 3.95
C LYS A 50 3.44 4.43 4.86
N LYS A 51 2.27 3.82 5.04
CA LYS A 51 1.28 4.33 6.01
C LYS A 51 1.88 4.34 7.40
N THR A 52 1.83 5.47 8.09
CA THR A 52 2.23 5.56 9.50
C THR A 52 1.12 5.01 10.40
N LEU A 53 1.43 4.75 11.67
CA LEU A 53 0.42 4.33 12.65
C LEU A 53 -0.74 5.35 12.71
N LYS A 54 -0.44 6.66 12.68
CA LYS A 54 -1.45 7.72 12.67
C LYS A 54 -2.36 7.67 11.45
N GLN A 55 -1.81 7.38 10.27
CA GLN A 55 -2.60 7.24 9.04
C GLN A 55 -3.49 6.00 9.07
N LEU A 56 -2.99 4.89 9.62
CA LEU A 56 -3.80 3.69 9.85
C LEU A 56 -4.92 3.96 10.85
N GLN A 57 -4.65 4.69 11.94
CA GLN A 57 -5.67 5.08 12.92
C GLN A 57 -6.71 6.04 12.32
N ALA A 58 -6.29 6.99 11.47
CA ALA A 58 -7.20 7.91 10.80
C ALA A 58 -8.14 7.14 9.85
N GLU A 59 -7.61 6.23 9.04
CA GLU A 59 -8.41 5.40 8.15
C GLU A 59 -9.35 4.46 8.91
N ALA A 60 -8.89 3.85 10.00
CA ALA A 60 -9.75 3.01 10.82
C ALA A 60 -10.86 3.83 11.51
N LYS A 61 -10.59 5.08 11.86
CA LYS A 61 -11.62 6.02 12.35
C LYS A 61 -12.63 6.35 11.25
N GLU A 62 -12.19 6.61 10.02
CA GLU A 62 -13.07 6.84 8.86
C GLU A 62 -13.95 5.62 8.56
N ARG A 63 -13.45 4.41 8.82
CA ARG A 63 -14.22 3.15 8.72
C ARG A 63 -15.07 2.83 9.96
N ASN A 64 -15.24 3.78 10.89
CA ASN A 64 -16.00 3.61 12.13
C ASN A 64 -15.52 2.45 13.03
N ILE A 65 -14.22 2.11 12.99
CA ILE A 65 -13.64 1.11 13.88
C ILE A 65 -13.44 1.73 15.28
N PRO A 66 -14.07 1.19 16.33
CA PRO A 66 -13.93 1.74 17.68
C PRO A 66 -12.54 1.44 18.25
N LYS A 67 -12.12 2.25 19.23
CA LYS A 67 -10.85 2.06 19.95
C LYS A 67 -9.60 2.04 19.05
N VAL A 68 -9.61 2.76 17.93
CA VAL A 68 -8.47 2.92 17.01
C VAL A 68 -7.12 3.21 17.70
N TRP A 69 -7.16 4.00 18.78
CA TRP A 69 -5.98 4.40 19.53
C TRP A 69 -5.37 3.27 20.38
N SER A 70 -6.12 2.21 20.69
CA SER A 70 -5.60 1.05 21.44
C SER A 70 -4.92 0.02 20.57
N PHE A 71 -5.14 0.06 19.25
CA PHE A 71 -4.55 -0.91 18.34
C PHE A 71 -3.13 -0.53 17.94
N ARG A 72 -2.26 -1.53 17.90
CA ARG A 72 -0.91 -1.47 17.34
C ARG A 72 -0.99 -1.51 15.82
N ARG A 73 0.13 -1.14 15.18
CA ARG A 73 0.24 -1.08 13.71
C ARG A 73 -0.19 -2.38 13.04
N HIS A 74 0.26 -3.54 13.53
CA HIS A 74 -0.06 -4.83 12.92
C HIS A 74 -1.54 -5.16 13.04
N GLU A 75 -2.16 -4.93 14.20
CA GLU A 75 -3.61 -5.13 14.42
C GLU A 75 -4.43 -4.25 13.47
N LEU A 76 -4.07 -2.97 13.33
CA LEU A 76 -4.73 -2.07 12.37
C LEU A 76 -4.55 -2.54 10.93
N MET A 77 -3.39 -3.11 10.58
CA MET A 77 -3.16 -3.66 9.24
C MET A 77 -4.04 -4.86 8.97
N GLU A 78 -4.20 -5.79 9.92
CA GLU A 78 -5.09 -6.95 9.78
C GLU A 78 -6.56 -6.55 9.66
N ILE A 79 -6.99 -5.54 10.41
CA ILE A 79 -8.39 -5.06 10.36
C ILE A 79 -8.67 -4.28 9.07
N LEU A 80 -7.76 -3.38 8.67
CA LEU A 80 -7.96 -2.52 7.51
C LEU A 80 -7.68 -3.21 6.17
N TYR A 81 -6.75 -4.15 6.19
CA TYR A 81 -6.22 -4.85 5.02
C TYR A 81 -5.99 -6.32 5.37
N PRO A 82 -7.06 -7.08 5.64
CA PRO A 82 -6.93 -8.50 5.91
C PRO A 82 -6.25 -9.13 4.70
N THR A 83 -5.01 -9.58 4.89
CA THR A 83 -4.34 -10.40 3.90
C THR A 83 -5.21 -11.64 3.74
N LYS A 84 -5.81 -11.82 2.56
CA LYS A 84 -6.40 -13.09 2.16
C LYS A 84 -5.27 -14.12 2.13
N THR A 85 -4.89 -14.64 3.28
CA THR A 85 -4.50 -16.03 3.38
C THR A 85 -5.77 -16.79 3.03
N GLU A 86 -5.76 -17.49 1.91
CA GLU A 86 -6.82 -18.35 1.43
C GLU A 86 -7.20 -19.36 2.52
N SER A 87 -8.08 -18.99 3.45
CA SER A 87 -8.66 -19.84 4.50
C SER A 87 -9.77 -19.08 5.24
N ASP A 88 -10.78 -18.60 4.53
CA ASP A 88 -12.09 -18.42 5.16
C ASP A 88 -13.16 -18.65 4.11
N SER A 89 -13.50 -19.93 3.94
CA SER A 89 -14.77 -20.33 3.35
C SER A 89 -15.90 -19.72 4.18
N PRO A 90 -16.96 -19.20 3.56
CA PRO A 90 -18.04 -18.54 4.28
C PRO A 90 -18.69 -19.49 5.28
N VAL A 91 -18.82 -19.01 6.51
CA VAL A 91 -19.59 -19.64 7.59
C VAL A 91 -21.05 -19.77 7.16
N GLU A 92 -21.46 -20.95 6.67
CA GLU A 92 -22.87 -21.37 6.73
C GLU A 92 -23.18 -21.81 8.16
N LYS A 93 -23.76 -20.90 8.95
CA LYS A 93 -24.58 -21.29 10.08
C LYS A 93 -25.84 -21.97 9.52
N LYS A 94 -25.87 -23.30 9.50
CA LYS A 94 -27.14 -24.03 9.45
C LYS A 94 -27.72 -24.11 10.86
N VAL A 95 -28.86 -23.44 11.02
CA VAL A 95 -29.83 -23.63 12.10
C VAL A 95 -30.53 -24.97 11.90
#